data_AF-A0ABD2Z601-F1
#
_entry.id   AF-A0ABD2Z601-F1
#
_cell.length_a   1.000
_cell.length_b   1.000
_cell.length_c   1.000
_cell.angle_alpha   90.00
_cell.angle_beta   90.00
_cell.angle_gamma   90.00
#
_symmetry.space_group_name_H-M   'P 1'
#
loop_
_entity.id
_entity.type
_entity.pdbx_description
1 polymer ?
#
loop_
_entity_poly.entity_id
_entity_poly.type
_entity_poly.pdbx_seq_one_letter_code
_entity_poly.pdbx_strand_id
1 'polypeptide(L)'
;MPDSFWNLERLRHMHINNRVTFCLQEDNVENTSLLENMDTLSTPALSYGEDTEKNLRRLPKLRKLRCIFLELWDNLSKFNKFPILDFLSHLQSLKIFYHGMIRYPCDFSFPSNLKKLTLLRFRLPWS
;
A
#
# COMPACT_ATOMS: atom_id res chain seq x y z
N MET A 1 14.13 -1.01 -4.76
CA MET A 1 14.05 0.37 -5.32
C MET A 1 15.47 0.86 -5.55
N PRO A 2 15.77 1.88 -6.38
CA PRO A 2 17.04 2.57 -6.19
C PRO A 2 17.01 3.26 -4.81
N ASP A 3 18.00 2.98 -3.97
CA ASP A 3 18.11 3.51 -2.60
C ASP A 3 17.96 5.04 -2.54
N SER A 4 18.40 5.70 -3.61
CA SER A 4 18.34 7.15 -3.79
C SER A 4 16.93 7.72 -3.69
N PHE A 5 15.87 6.93 -3.94
CA PHE A 5 14.50 7.41 -3.82
C PHE A 5 14.16 7.90 -2.42
N TRP A 6 14.62 7.16 -1.41
CA TRP A 6 14.31 7.47 -0.02
C TRP A 6 15.04 8.74 0.46
N ASN A 7 16.06 9.15 -0.28
CA ASN A 7 16.82 10.37 -0.03
C ASN A 7 16.20 11.61 -0.71
N LEU A 8 15.06 11.46 -1.40
CA LEU A 8 14.35 12.57 -2.02
C LEU A 8 13.49 13.32 -0.99
N GLU A 9 14.12 13.97 -0.02
CA GLU A 9 13.46 14.58 1.15
C GLU A 9 12.38 15.61 0.79
N ARG A 10 12.49 16.28 -0.36
CA ARG A 10 11.52 17.30 -0.82
C ARG A 10 10.40 16.72 -1.67
N LEU A 11 10.42 15.41 -1.95
CA LEU A 11 9.41 14.75 -2.77
C LEU A 11 8.07 14.72 -2.03
N ARG A 12 7.06 15.35 -2.63
CA ARG A 12 5.70 15.43 -2.07
C ARG A 12 4.72 14.52 -2.79
N HIS A 13 4.95 14.31 -4.08
CA HIS A 13 4.00 13.63 -4.96
C HIS A 13 4.74 12.65 -5.85
N MET A 14 4.37 11.38 -5.74
CA MET A 14 4.86 10.33 -6.61
C MET A 14 3.71 9.66 -7.35
N HIS A 15 3.87 9.54 -8.66
CA HIS A 15 2.96 8.76 -9.50
C HIS A 15 3.78 7.77 -10.31
N ILE A 16 3.52 6.48 -10.08
CA ILE A 16 4.14 5.39 -10.81
C ILE A 16 3.21 4.99 -11.95
N ASN A 17 3.71 4.88 -13.17
CA ASN A 17 2.89 4.40 -14.28
C ASN A 17 2.43 2.96 -14.00
N ASN A 18 1.14 2.67 -14.19
CA ASN A 18 0.55 1.33 -13.95
C ASN A 18 1.11 0.21 -14.83
N ARG A 19 1.94 0.53 -15.83
CA ARG A 19 2.69 -0.42 -16.67
C ARG A 19 3.96 -0.95 -16.01
N VAL A 20 4.36 -0.40 -14.87
CA VAL A 20 5.53 -0.82 -14.10
C VAL A 20 5.06 -1.33 -12.75
N THR A 21 5.36 -2.60 -12.43
CA THR A 21 5.15 -3.14 -11.10
C THR A 21 6.20 -2.54 -10.17
N PHE A 22 5.77 -1.59 -9.36
CA PHE A 22 6.60 -0.97 -8.34
C PHE A 22 6.35 -1.66 -7.02
N CYS A 23 7.19 -2.64 -6.71
CA CYS A 23 7.15 -3.33 -5.42
C CYS A 23 8.03 -2.57 -4.43
N LEU A 24 7.47 -2.32 -3.26
CA LEU A 24 8.21 -1.84 -2.10
C LEU A 24 8.99 -3.05 -1.53
N GLN A 25 10.18 -3.33 -2.06
CA GLN A 25 11.01 -4.49 -1.68
C GLN A 25 12.14 -4.11 -0.72
N GLU A 26 12.60 -5.12 0.03
CA GLU A 26 13.64 -5.09 1.07
C GLU A 26 14.93 -4.42 0.63
N ASP A 27 15.46 -3.54 1.49
CA ASP A 27 16.89 -3.31 1.62
C ASP A 27 17.20 -3.15 3.13
N ASN A 28 18.34 -3.68 3.55
CA ASN A 28 18.79 -3.93 4.92
C ASN A 28 18.42 -2.82 5.95
N VAL A 29 17.74 -3.25 7.02
CA VAL A 29 17.00 -2.44 8.01
C VAL A 29 17.92 -1.87 9.09
N GLU A 30 18.84 -0.95 8.74
CA GLU A 30 19.56 -0.21 9.79
C GLU A 30 19.57 1.31 9.63
N ASN A 31 19.40 1.88 8.43
CA ASN A 31 19.36 3.35 8.26
C ASN A 31 18.45 3.78 7.10
N THR A 32 17.15 3.54 7.22
CA THR A 32 16.20 3.88 6.14
C THR A 32 15.64 5.29 6.34
N SER A 33 15.97 6.21 5.44
CA SER A 33 15.44 7.57 5.40
C SER A 33 13.91 7.57 5.28
N LEU A 34 13.27 8.44 6.08
CA LEU A 34 11.83 8.69 6.06
C LEU A 34 11.51 9.73 4.99
N LEU A 35 10.49 9.47 4.19
CA LEU A 35 9.96 10.46 3.24
C LEU A 35 8.82 11.25 3.91
N GLU A 36 9.19 12.03 4.93
CA GLU A 36 8.23 12.76 5.75
C GLU A 36 7.38 13.76 4.97
N ASN A 37 7.89 14.31 3.87
CA ASN A 37 7.19 15.32 3.10
C ASN A 37 6.24 14.73 2.05
N MET A 38 6.19 13.40 1.89
CA MET A 38 5.36 12.78 0.88
C MET A 38 3.88 12.82 1.25
N ASP A 39 3.10 13.58 0.48
CA ASP A 39 1.66 13.78 0.65
C ASP A 39 0.86 12.75 -0.18
N THR A 40 1.34 12.40 -1.38
CA THR A 40 0.62 11.49 -2.28
C THR A 40 1.51 10.43 -2.92
N LEU A 41 1.03 9.18 -2.90
CA LEU A 41 1.62 8.05 -3.59
C LEU A 41 0.55 7.39 -4.46
N SER A 42 0.82 7.31 -5.76
CA SER A 42 -0.06 6.65 -6.70
C SER A 42 0.63 5.48 -7.37
N THR A 43 -0.16 4.41 -7.47
CA THR A 43 0.06 3.21 -8.28
C THR A 43 1.27 2.33 -7.91
N PRO A 44 1.74 2.26 -6.63
CA PRO A 44 2.60 1.17 -6.22
C PRO A 44 1.82 -0.15 -6.26
N ALA A 45 2.53 -1.23 -6.54
CA ALA A 45 2.05 -2.58 -6.35
C ALA A 45 2.32 -2.99 -4.89
N LEU A 46 1.28 -3.41 -4.19
CA LEU A 46 1.35 -3.86 -2.80
C LEU A 46 0.98 -5.33 -2.76
N SER A 47 1.76 -6.12 -2.03
CA SER A 47 1.41 -7.48 -1.65
C SER A 47 1.12 -7.51 -0.15
N TYR A 48 0.55 -8.61 0.31
CA TYR A 48 0.55 -8.87 1.75
C TYR A 48 1.93 -9.21 2.26
N GLY A 49 2.22 -8.82 3.49
CA GLY A 49 3.45 -9.17 4.19
C GLY A 49 4.09 -7.96 4.84
N GLU A 50 5.00 -8.26 5.78
CA GLU A 50 5.67 -7.27 6.60
C GLU A 50 6.48 -6.25 5.76
N ASP A 51 7.00 -6.65 4.61
CA ASP A 51 7.84 -5.79 3.76
C ASP A 51 7.07 -4.61 3.16
N THR A 52 5.84 -4.87 2.74
CA THR A 52 4.95 -3.81 2.25
C THR A 52 4.65 -2.84 3.38
N GLU A 53 4.39 -3.35 4.59
CA GLU A 53 4.07 -2.54 5.76
C GLU A 53 5.29 -1.71 6.21
N LYS A 54 6.48 -2.31 6.30
CA LYS A 54 7.76 -1.64 6.62
C LYS A 54 8.00 -0.45 5.70
N ASN A 55 7.80 -0.62 4.40
CA ASN A 55 8.00 0.47 3.45
C ASN A 55 6.95 1.57 3.55
N LEU A 56 5.68 1.21 3.79
CA LEU A 56 4.62 2.20 4.00
C LEU A 56 4.83 2.99 5.30
N ARG A 57 5.43 2.39 6.34
CA ARG A 57 5.81 3.09 7.58
C ARG A 57 6.84 4.20 7.37
N ARG A 58 7.62 4.15 6.29
CA ARG A 58 8.57 5.21 5.90
C ARG A 58 7.88 6.46 5.36
N LEU A 59 6.55 6.43 5.22
CA LEU A 59 5.72 7.49 4.64
C LEU A 59 4.73 8.05 5.69
N PRO A 60 5.22 8.54 6.85
CA PRO A 60 4.38 8.79 8.03
C PRO A 60 3.32 9.88 7.84
N LYS A 61 3.55 10.84 6.91
CA LYS A 61 2.62 11.94 6.61
C LYS A 61 1.83 11.73 5.32
N LEU A 62 1.80 10.51 4.79
CA LEU A 62 1.07 10.19 3.56
C LEU A 62 -0.44 10.45 3.74
N ARG A 63 -1.02 11.29 2.87
CA ARG A 63 -2.43 11.68 2.93
C ARG A 63 -3.28 11.04 1.86
N LYS A 64 -2.70 10.70 0.70
CA LYS A 64 -3.41 10.03 -0.40
C LYS A 64 -2.61 8.84 -0.92
N LEU A 65 -3.24 7.68 -0.89
CA LEU A 65 -2.70 6.45 -1.46
C LEU A 65 -3.67 5.94 -2.53
N ARG A 66 -3.16 5.78 -3.74
CA ARG A 66 -3.77 4.93 -4.76
C ARG A 66 -2.84 3.76 -4.98
N CYS A 67 -3.27 2.52 -4.91
CA CYS A 67 -2.41 1.35 -5.10
C CYS A 67 -3.07 0.25 -5.93
N ILE A 68 -2.23 -0.65 -6.44
CA ILE A 68 -2.63 -1.93 -7.00
C ILE A 68 -2.34 -2.96 -5.93
N PHE A 69 -3.36 -3.68 -5.47
CA PHE A 69 -3.16 -4.80 -4.58
C PHE A 69 -3.02 -6.08 -5.38
N LEU A 70 -1.88 -6.74 -5.25
CA LEU A 70 -1.55 -8.02 -5.88
C LEU A 70 -1.74 -9.13 -4.85
N GLU A 71 -2.71 -10.01 -5.11
CA GLU A 71 -2.80 -11.24 -4.35
C GLU A 71 -1.75 -12.23 -4.88
N LEU A 72 -0.70 -12.44 -4.10
CA LEU A 72 0.26 -13.52 -4.35
C LEU A 72 -0.38 -14.84 -3.91
N TRP A 73 -0.43 -15.80 -4.82
CA TRP A 73 -1.04 -17.11 -4.60
C TRP A 73 -0.22 -17.90 -3.58
N ASP A 74 -0.60 -17.79 -2.31
CA ASP A 74 -0.07 -18.65 -1.27
C ASP A 74 -1.11 -19.70 -0.92
N ASN A 75 -0.93 -20.89 -1.50
CA ASN A 75 -1.84 -22.05 -1.39
C ASN A 75 -2.14 -22.49 0.05
N LEU A 76 -1.39 -21.98 1.02
CA LEU A 76 -1.45 -22.39 2.43
C LEU A 76 -2.42 -21.55 3.28
N SER A 77 -2.85 -20.38 2.81
CA SER A 77 -3.71 -19.48 3.58
C SER A 77 -5.17 -19.59 3.18
N LYS A 78 -6.03 -19.91 4.15
CA LYS A 78 -7.50 -19.94 3.96
C LYS A 78 -8.16 -18.56 3.98
N PHE A 79 -7.39 -17.49 4.24
CA PHE A 79 -7.90 -16.13 4.39
C PHE A 79 -7.30 -15.19 3.37
N ASN A 80 -8.08 -14.16 3.01
CA ASN A 80 -7.57 -13.05 2.23
C ASN A 80 -6.48 -12.32 3.01
N LYS A 81 -5.32 -12.29 2.40
CA LYS A 81 -4.13 -11.61 2.86
C LYS A 81 -4.21 -10.16 2.40
N PHE A 82 -4.98 -9.30 3.06
CA PHE A 82 -5.02 -7.87 2.76
C PHE A 82 -4.00 -7.12 3.65
N PRO A 83 -3.26 -6.11 3.14
CA PRO A 83 -2.19 -5.48 3.90
C PRO A 83 -2.79 -4.65 5.02
N ILE A 84 -2.14 -4.63 6.18
CA ILE A 84 -2.57 -3.80 7.28
C ILE A 84 -2.21 -2.36 6.94
N LEU A 85 -3.18 -1.44 6.99
CA LEU A 85 -2.98 -0.02 6.65
C LEU A 85 -3.34 0.92 7.81
N ASP A 86 -3.70 0.38 8.97
CA ASP A 86 -4.17 1.14 10.13
C ASP A 86 -3.13 2.13 10.70
N PHE A 87 -1.85 1.80 10.58
CA PHE A 87 -0.73 2.63 11.02
C PHE A 87 -0.52 3.89 10.17
N LEU A 88 -1.16 4.01 8.99
CA LEU A 88 -1.11 5.21 8.16
C LEU A 88 -2.04 6.29 8.72
N SER A 89 -1.70 6.81 9.90
CA SER A 89 -2.54 7.69 10.70
C SER A 89 -2.93 9.00 9.99
N HIS A 90 -2.16 9.49 9.01
CA HIS A 90 -2.51 10.70 8.26
C HIS A 90 -3.30 10.45 6.98
N LEU A 91 -3.57 9.19 6.63
CA LEU A 91 -4.17 8.82 5.35
C LEU A 91 -5.64 9.23 5.31
N GLN A 92 -5.97 10.13 4.38
CA GLN A 92 -7.32 10.69 4.21
C GLN A 92 -8.04 10.11 2.98
N SER A 93 -7.29 9.61 1.99
CA SER A 93 -7.84 9.05 0.76
C SER A 93 -7.13 7.77 0.37
N LEU A 94 -7.89 6.71 0.19
CA LEU A 94 -7.41 5.39 -0.19
C LEU A 94 -8.19 4.88 -1.41
N LYS A 95 -7.47 4.56 -2.48
CA LYS A 95 -8.01 3.95 -3.69
C LYS A 95 -7.25 2.69 -4.02
N ILE A 96 -7.94 1.56 -4.02
CA ILE A 96 -7.32 0.25 -4.21
C ILE A 96 -7.88 -0.39 -5.46
N PHE A 97 -6.97 -0.80 -6.34
CA PHE A 97 -7.29 -1.63 -7.48
C PHE A 97 -6.87 -3.06 -7.16
N TYR A 98 -7.84 -3.93 -6.96
CA TYR A 98 -7.56 -5.33 -6.64
C TYR A 98 -7.24 -6.14 -7.90
N HIS A 99 -6.16 -6.91 -7.82
CA HIS A 99 -5.72 -7.84 -8.83
C HIS A 99 -5.48 -9.21 -8.17
N GLY A 100 -6.53 -10.03 -8.13
CA GLY A 100 -6.54 -11.32 -7.48
C GLY A 100 -7.91 -11.99 -7.54
N MET A 101 -8.10 -13.06 -6.76
CA MET A 101 -9.37 -13.71 -6.47
C MET A 101 -9.69 -13.63 -4.98
N ILE A 102 -10.67 -12.80 -4.62
CA ILE A 102 -11.14 -12.68 -3.24
C ILE A 102 -11.67 -14.03 -2.72
N ARG A 103 -11.06 -14.52 -1.65
CA ARG A 103 -11.55 -15.62 -0.81
C ARG A 103 -12.30 -15.06 0.40
N TYR A 104 -13.46 -15.59 0.72
CA TYR A 104 -14.24 -15.14 1.87
C TYR A 104 -13.96 -16.03 3.09
N PRO A 105 -13.94 -15.48 4.32
CA PRO A 105 -14.14 -14.07 4.68
C PRO A 105 -12.90 -13.18 4.41
N CYS A 106 -13.15 -11.87 4.22
CA CYS A 106 -12.10 -10.87 3.99
C CYS A 106 -12.16 -9.79 5.06
N ASP A 107 -11.07 -9.62 5.80
CA ASP A 107 -10.94 -8.57 6.80
C ASP A 107 -10.14 -7.40 6.23
N PHE A 108 -10.64 -6.18 6.46
CA PHE A 108 -10.00 -4.95 6.02
C PHE A 108 -9.58 -4.10 7.21
N SER A 109 -8.27 -3.85 7.34
CA SER A 109 -7.72 -2.93 8.35
C SER A 109 -7.43 -1.57 7.71
N PHE A 110 -8.43 -0.68 7.73
CA PHE A 110 -8.29 0.68 7.21
C PHE A 110 -7.82 1.68 8.29
N PRO A 111 -7.06 2.73 7.91
CA PRO A 111 -6.67 3.79 8.83
C PRO A 111 -7.87 4.62 9.29
N SER A 112 -7.80 5.08 10.54
CA SER A 112 -8.92 5.76 11.24
C SER A 112 -9.26 7.15 10.69
N ASN A 113 -8.30 7.86 10.09
CA ASN A 113 -8.50 9.21 9.55
C ASN A 113 -9.00 9.24 8.09
N LEU A 114 -9.42 8.09 7.57
CA LEU A 114 -9.84 7.94 6.18
C LEU A 114 -11.16 8.66 5.91
N LYS A 115 -11.15 9.59 4.95
CA LYS A 115 -12.33 10.36 4.51
C LYS A 115 -12.89 9.87 3.18
N LYS A 116 -12.07 9.19 2.37
CA LYS A 116 -12.45 8.67 1.06
C LYS A 116 -11.87 7.27 0.89
N LEU A 117 -12.75 6.32 0.61
CA LEU A 117 -12.40 4.94 0.28
C LEU A 117 -12.93 4.60 -1.12
N THR A 118 -12.11 3.96 -1.93
CA THR A 118 -12.52 3.44 -3.23
C THR A 118 -11.92 2.05 -3.42
N LEU A 119 -12.79 1.04 -3.51
CA LEU A 119 -12.42 -0.34 -3.75
C LEU A 119 -12.82 -0.71 -5.19
N LEU A 120 -11.85 -1.00 -6.04
CA LEU A 120 -12.08 -1.40 -7.43
C LEU A 120 -11.75 -2.87 -7.62
N ARG A 121 -12.63 -3.59 -8.34
CA ARG A 121 -12.47 -5.01 -8.69
C ARG A 121 -12.42 -5.99 -7.52
N PHE A 122 -12.87 -5.57 -6.33
CA PHE A 122 -12.97 -6.47 -5.18
C PHE A 122 -14.05 -7.56 -5.32
N ARG A 123 -14.93 -7.50 -6.34
CA ARG A 123 -16.02 -8.50 -6.54
C ARG A 123 -16.73 -8.88 -5.23
N LEU A 124 -16.93 -7.88 -4.35
CA LEU A 124 -17.55 -8.07 -3.04
C LEU A 124 -18.96 -8.62 -3.25
N PRO A 125 -19.46 -9.48 -2.36
CA PRO A 125 -20.82 -9.95 -2.45
C PRO A 125 -21.74 -8.75 -2.24
N TRP A 126 -22.84 -8.70 -2.97
CA TRP A 126 -23.93 -7.82 -2.59
C TRP A 126 -24.60 -8.47 -1.38
N SER A 127 -24.32 -7.96 -0.18
CA SER A 127 -25.03 -8.31 1.05
C SER A 127 -26.32 -7.51 1.15
#